data_AF-A0A4Q8QNR1-F1
#
_entry.id   AF-A0A4Q8QNR1-F1
#
_cell.length_a   1.000
_cell.length_b   1.000
_cell.length_c   1.000
_cell.angle_alpha   90.00
_cell.angle_beta   90.00
_cell.angle_gamma   90.00
#
_symmetry.space_group_name_H-M   'P 1'
#
loop_
_entity.id
_entity.type
_entity.pdbx_description
1 polymer ?
#
loop_
_entity_poly.entity_id
_entity_poly.type
_entity_poly.pdbx_seq_one_letter_code
_entity_poly.pdbx_strand_id
1 'polypeptide(L)'
;MAEPQLSVRSAKARDLAHRLARRENRSIADVVERALEAYEERASGRESPAAFYARLKATGDVDIDLEAIIREGRRPHTGPEL
;
A
#
# COMPACT_ATOMS: atom_id res chain seq x y z
N MET A 1 4.45 16.47 -28.43
CA MET A 1 4.54 17.23 -27.17
C MET A 1 5.44 16.44 -26.25
N ALA A 2 6.57 16.99 -25.78
CA ALA A 2 7.43 16.27 -24.84
C ALA A 2 6.73 16.22 -23.48
N GLU A 3 6.53 15.03 -22.93
CA GLU A 3 6.01 14.88 -21.58
C GLU A 3 6.93 15.60 -20.58
N PRO A 4 6.36 16.32 -19.58
CA PRO A 4 7.16 17.02 -18.60
C PRO A 4 7.98 16.01 -17.77
N GLN A 5 9.30 16.01 -17.97
CA GLN A 5 10.21 15.17 -17.20
C GLN A 5 10.36 15.70 -15.78
N LEU A 6 10.18 14.84 -14.78
CA LEU A 6 10.40 15.18 -13.38
C LEU A 6 11.89 15.49 -13.13
N SER A 7 12.22 16.75 -12.81
CA SER A 7 13.58 17.13 -12.45
C SER A 7 13.85 16.88 -10.95
N VAL A 8 14.75 15.93 -10.65
CA VAL A 8 15.14 15.63 -9.27
C VAL A 8 16.29 16.54 -8.84
N ARG A 9 16.00 17.54 -7.99
CA ARG A 9 17.01 18.51 -7.51
C ARG A 9 17.88 18.00 -6.36
N SER A 10 17.39 17.02 -5.60
CA SER A 10 18.12 16.45 -4.48
C SER A 10 19.14 15.42 -4.96
N ALA A 11 20.42 15.65 -4.65
CA ALA A 11 21.50 14.71 -4.96
C ALA A 11 21.21 13.31 -4.40
N LYS A 12 20.71 13.23 -3.17
CA LYS A 12 20.33 11.96 -2.52
C LYS A 12 19.21 11.23 -3.26
N ALA A 13 18.19 11.95 -3.73
CA ALA A 13 17.07 11.34 -4.46
C ALA A 13 17.53 10.80 -5.83
N ARG A 14 18.40 11.55 -6.51
CA ARG A 14 19.01 11.13 -7.77
C ARG A 14 19.85 9.86 -7.60
N ASP A 15 20.70 9.80 -6.58
CA ASP A 15 21.54 8.63 -6.31
C ASP A 15 20.68 7.39 -5.98
N LEU A 16 19.60 7.58 -5.23
CA LEU A 16 18.65 6.51 -4.91
C LEU A 16 17.94 5.99 -6.17
N ALA A 17 17.48 6.88 -7.03
CA ALA A 17 16.83 6.52 -8.30
C ALA A 17 17.79 5.75 -9.22
N HIS A 18 19.05 6.21 -9.36
CA HIS A 18 20.07 5.49 -10.14
C HIS A 18 20.39 4.10 -9.57
N ARG A 19 20.44 3.96 -8.24
CA ARG A 19 20.69 2.67 -7.60
C ARG A 19 19.55 1.68 -7.84
N LEU A 20 18.31 2.14 -7.72
CA LEU A 20 17.11 1.32 -7.95
C LEU A 20 16.98 0.92 -9.43
N ALA A 21 17.16 1.87 -10.36
CA ALA A 21 17.14 1.62 -11.80
C ALA A 21 18.15 0.54 -12.21
N ARG A 22 19.38 0.58 -11.66
CA ARG A 22 20.39 -0.44 -11.92
C ARG A 22 20.02 -1.82 -11.36
N ARG A 23 19.43 -1.88 -10.16
CA ARG A 23 19.04 -3.15 -9.53
C ARG A 23 17.87 -3.80 -10.27
N GLU A 24 16.95 -3.01 -10.79
CA GLU A 24 15.70 -3.49 -11.38
C GLU A 24 15.74 -3.57 -12.91
N ASN A 25 16.87 -3.19 -13.51
CA ASN A 25 17.08 -3.10 -14.97
C ASN A 25 15.96 -2.32 -15.67
N ARG A 26 15.64 -1.14 -15.13
CA ARG A 26 14.55 -0.26 -15.57
C ARG A 26 15.04 1.16 -15.79
N SER A 27 14.25 1.96 -16.52
CA SER A 27 14.54 3.38 -16.65
C SER A 27 14.35 4.11 -15.31
N ILE A 28 15.03 5.25 -15.15
CA ILE A 28 14.88 6.09 -13.95
C ILE A 28 13.45 6.61 -13.84
N ALA A 29 12.82 6.95 -14.97
CA ALA A 29 11.44 7.42 -15.02
C ALA A 29 10.48 6.35 -14.47
N ASP A 30 10.55 5.12 -14.99
CA ASP A 30 9.69 4.01 -14.55
C ASP A 30 9.81 3.74 -13.04
N VAL A 31 11.03 3.82 -12.50
CA VAL A 31 11.28 3.59 -11.07
C VAL A 31 10.66 4.70 -10.23
N VAL A 32 10.80 5.95 -10.66
CA VAL A 32 10.28 7.11 -9.92
C VAL A 32 8.75 7.10 -9.96
N GLU A 33 8.13 6.86 -11.11
CA GLU A 33 6.68 6.78 -11.25
C GLU A 33 6.09 5.69 -10.36
N ARG A 34 6.61 4.46 -10.44
CA ARG A 34 6.16 3.35 -9.57
C ARG A 34 6.39 3.62 -8.08
N ALA A 35 7.49 4.29 -7.73
CA ALA A 35 7.76 4.63 -6.35
C ALA A 35 6.77 5.68 -5.82
N LEU A 36 6.37 6.65 -6.66
CA LEU A 36 5.38 7.66 -6.33
C LEU A 36 3.98 7.05 -6.24
N GLU A 37 3.58 6.17 -7.16
CA GLU A 37 2.34 5.40 -7.10
C GLU A 37 2.28 4.57 -5.81
N ALA A 38 3.32 3.80 -5.50
CA ALA A 38 3.38 3.00 -4.29
C ALA A 38 3.37 3.85 -3.01
N TYR A 39 3.96 5.06 -3.05
CA TYR A 39 3.87 6.01 -1.95
C TYR A 39 2.43 6.53 -1.81
N GLU A 40 1.79 6.91 -2.91
CA GLU A 40 0.40 7.36 -2.92
C GLU A 40 -0.54 6.27 -2.41
N GLU A 41 -0.41 5.02 -2.84
CA GLU A 41 -1.24 3.90 -2.35
C GLU A 41 -1.07 3.61 -0.85
N ARG A 42 0.09 3.95 -0.29
CA ARG A 42 0.38 3.82 1.15
C ARG A 42 -0.05 5.05 1.94
N ALA A 43 0.12 6.24 1.37
CA ALA A 43 -0.11 7.52 2.02
C ALA A 43 -1.57 7.99 1.90
N SER A 44 -2.22 7.68 0.79
CA SER A 44 -3.67 7.79 0.63
C SER A 44 -4.29 6.84 1.63
N GLY A 45 -4.76 7.42 2.73
CA GLY A 45 -5.23 6.71 3.91
C GLY A 45 -6.16 5.57 3.49
N ARG A 46 -5.62 4.35 3.53
CA ARG A 46 -6.46 3.16 3.41
C ARG A 46 -7.48 3.27 4.53
N GLU A 47 -8.75 3.12 4.18
CA GLU A 47 -9.80 3.02 5.17
C GLU A 47 -9.34 1.98 6.20
N SER A 48 -9.28 2.39 7.48
CA SER A 48 -8.89 1.45 8.52
C SER A 48 -9.84 0.24 8.47
N PRO A 49 -9.37 -0.98 8.78
CA PRO A 49 -10.27 -2.15 8.80
C PRO A 49 -11.55 -1.89 9.61
N ALA A 50 -11.44 -1.17 10.72
CA ALA A 50 -12.58 -0.76 11.54
C ALA A 50 -13.57 0.15 10.79
N ALA A 51 -13.06 1.17 10.08
CA ALA A 51 -13.91 2.06 9.28
C ALA A 51 -14.57 1.30 8.11
N PHE A 52 -13.84 0.37 7.49
CA PHE A 52 -14.37 -0.49 6.43
C PHE A 52 -15.52 -1.37 6.92
N TYR A 53 -15.34 -2.08 8.04
CA TYR A 53 -16.41 -2.92 8.60
C TYR A 53 -17.61 -2.10 9.09
N ALA A 54 -17.38 -0.90 9.65
CA ALA A 54 -18.45 0.00 10.06
C ALA A 54 -19.27 0.48 8.85
N ARG A 55 -18.61 0.89 7.77
CA ARG A 55 -19.26 1.28 6.51
C ARG A 55 -19.98 0.09 5.87
N LEU A 56 -19.36 -1.08 5.81
CA LEU A 56 -19.97 -2.29 5.27
C LEU A 56 -21.24 -2.67 6.04
N LYS A 57 -21.20 -2.62 7.38
CA LYS A 57 -22.38 -2.86 8.25
C LYS A 57 -23.48 -1.81 8.04
N ALA A 58 -23.12 -0.54 7.79
CA ALA A 58 -24.08 0.52 7.56
C ALA A 58 -24.70 0.51 6.16
N THR A 59 -23.99 -0.05 5.17
CA THR A 59 -24.41 -0.05 3.75
C THR A 59 -25.01 -1.40 3.33
N GLY A 60 -24.66 -2.48 4.00
CA GLY A 60 -25.20 -3.81 3.79
C GLY A 60 -26.34 -4.10 4.76
N ASP A 61 -27.53 -4.33 4.21
CA ASP A 61 -28.63 -5.05 4.87
C ASP A 61 -28.25 -6.53 4.99
N VAL A 62 -27.24 -6.83 5.81
CA VAL A 62 -26.83 -8.20 6.09
C VAL A 62 -26.94 -8.40 7.58
N ASP A 63 -27.89 -9.26 7.94
CA ASP A 63 -28.17 -9.86 9.25
C ASP A 63 -26.99 -10.72 9.77
N ILE A 64 -25.77 -10.34 9.44
CA ILE A 64 -24.53 -11.06 9.70
C ILE A 64 -23.73 -10.24 10.71
N ASP A 65 -23.69 -10.73 11.94
CA ASP A 65 -22.80 -10.18 12.97
C ASP A 65 -21.35 -10.62 12.69
N LEU A 66 -20.63 -9.80 11.93
CA LEU A 66 -19.23 -10.02 11.59
C LEU A 66 -18.33 -10.10 12.83
N GLU A 67 -18.67 -9.40 13.92
CA GLU A 67 -17.88 -9.43 15.17
C GLU A 67 -18.02 -10.79 15.86
N ALA A 68 -19.22 -11.39 15.82
CA ALA A 68 -19.45 -12.75 16.30
C ALA A 68 -18.65 -13.78 15.49
N ILE A 69 -18.66 -13.67 14.15
CA ILE A 69 -17.93 -14.58 13.25
C ILE A 69 -16.41 -14.44 13.43
N ILE A 70 -15.88 -13.21 13.53
CA ILE A 70 -14.45 -12.98 13.75
C ILE A 70 -14.02 -13.57 15.09
N ARG A 71 -14.84 -13.43 16.14
CA ARG A 71 -14.55 -14.00 17.46
C ARG A 71 -14.56 -15.52 17.44
N GLU A 72 -15.52 -16.14 16.76
CA GLU A 72 -15.59 -17.59 16.59
C GLU A 72 -14.41 -18.14 15.78
N GLY A 73 -14.02 -17.44 14.71
CA GLY A 73 -12.92 -17.85 13.83
C GLY A 73 -11.52 -17.55 14.36
N ARG A 74 -11.37 -16.65 15.35
CA ARG A 74 -10.07 -16.27 15.89
C ARG A 74 -9.48 -17.42 16.70
N ARG A 75 -8.61 -18.20 16.07
CA ARG A 75 -7.74 -19.17 16.75
C ARG A 75 -6.44 -18.49 17.14
N PRO A 76 -6.00 -18.58 18.42
CA PRO A 76 -4.66 -18.17 18.79
C PRO A 76 -3.64 -18.98 17.99
N HIS A 77 -2.88 -18.33 17.11
CA HIS A 77 -1.73 -18.97 16.49
C HIS A 77 -0.63 -19.07 17.55
N THR A 78 -0.30 -20.29 17.97
CA THR A 78 0.69 -20.60 19.01
C THR A 78 2.14 -20.32 18.61
N GLY A 79 2.36 -19.67 17.45
CA GLY A 79 3.69 -19.46 16.88
C GLY A 79 4.29 -20.77 16.34
N PRO A 80 5.41 -20.69 15.60
CA PRO A 80 6.16 -21.87 15.20
C PRO A 80 6.74 -22.58 16.44
N GLU A 81 6.66 -23.91 16.48
CA GLU A 81 7.41 -24.72 17.44
C GLU A 81 8.90 -24.58 17.10
N LEU A 82 9.67 -23.99 18.02
CA LEU A 82 11.12 -23.81 17.91
C LEU A 82 11.86 -24.90 18.67
#